data_AF-A0A2X3JJ50-F1
#
_entry.id   AF-A0A2X3JJ50-F1
#
_cell.length_a   1.000
_cell.length_b   1.000
_cell.length_c   1.000
_cell.angle_alpha   90.00
_cell.angle_beta   90.00
_cell.angle_gamma   90.00
#
_symmetry.space_group_name_H-M   'P 1'
#
loop_
_entity.id
_entity.type
_entity.pdbx_description
1 polymer ?
#
loop_
_entity_poly.entity_id
_entity_poly.type
_entity_poly.pdbx_seq_one_letter_code
_entity_poly.pdbx_strand_id
1 'polypeptide(L)'
;MKRCVNYWVTISAAHLLPLGIEQLPALKAFDTVFSNGRALPIAVRRWSISGSLKDQLVNEGELVLETLVIGMAMRTRWLVPGDRLRANGVMSISSLPRWR
;
A
#
# COMPACT_ATOMS: atom_id res chain seq x y z
N MET A 1 -9.98 19.65 -11.00
CA MET A 1 -8.77 18.85 -11.28
C MET A 1 -9.19 17.47 -11.80
N LYS A 2 -9.40 17.30 -13.10
CA LYS A 2 -9.78 16.00 -13.74
C LYS A 2 -9.10 15.83 -15.12
N ARG A 3 -7.87 16.34 -15.31
CA ARG A 3 -7.24 16.47 -16.64
C ARG A 3 -5.75 16.10 -16.69
N CYS A 4 -5.34 15.07 -15.95
CA CYS A 4 -3.92 14.67 -15.91
C CYS A 4 -3.75 13.14 -15.88
N VAL A 5 -4.46 12.41 -16.73
CA VAL A 5 -4.18 10.96 -16.92
C VAL A 5 -4.02 10.60 -18.41
N ASN A 6 -4.28 11.53 -19.33
CA ASN A 6 -4.09 11.30 -20.77
C ASN A 6 -2.82 11.99 -21.25
N TYR A 7 -1.65 11.46 -20.89
CA TYR A 7 -0.41 11.70 -21.62
C TYR A 7 0.19 10.37 -22.06
N TRP A 8 -0.14 10.00 -23.30
CA TRP A 8 0.75 9.39 -24.30
C TRP A 8 1.76 8.36 -23.82
N VAL A 9 1.28 7.18 -23.43
CA VAL A 9 2.00 5.93 -23.61
C VAL A 9 0.97 4.84 -23.92
N THR A 10 0.77 4.51 -25.19
CA THR A 10 -0.03 3.33 -25.57
C THR A 10 0.87 2.10 -25.44
N ILE A 11 1.22 1.72 -24.21
CA ILE A 11 1.74 0.37 -23.96
C ILE A 11 0.51 -0.55 -24.01
N SER A 12 0.43 -1.42 -25.02
CA SER A 12 -0.67 -2.40 -25.16
C SER A 12 -0.74 -3.40 -23.99
N ALA A 13 0.27 -3.41 -23.13
CA ALA A 13 0.42 -4.29 -21.97
C ALA A 13 0.07 -3.61 -20.62
N ALA A 14 -0.38 -2.35 -20.61
CA ALA A 14 -0.77 -1.64 -19.40
C ALA A 14 -2.29 -1.48 -19.34
N HIS A 15 -2.90 -1.93 -18.24
CA HIS A 15 -4.34 -1.87 -18.05
C HIS A 15 -4.67 -1.21 -16.70
N LEU A 16 -5.63 -0.28 -16.71
CA LEU A 16 -6.18 0.32 -15.50
C LEU A 16 -7.57 -0.27 -15.24
N LEU A 17 -7.69 -1.04 -14.17
CA LEU A 17 -8.97 -1.56 -13.69
C LEU A 17 -9.49 -0.65 -12.57
N PRO A 18 -10.73 -0.11 -12.66
CA PRO A 18 -11.32 0.71 -11.60
C PRO A 18 -11.87 -0.17 -10.46
N LEU A 19 -11.00 -0.99 -9.87
CA LEU A 19 -11.32 -1.93 -8.80
C LEU A 19 -10.46 -1.65 -7.57
N GLY A 20 -11.06 -1.82 -6.38
CA GLY A 20 -10.32 -1.92 -5.13
C GLY A 20 -9.68 -3.30 -4.95
N ILE A 21 -8.65 -3.39 -4.11
CA ILE A 21 -7.93 -4.64 -3.84
C ILE A 21 -8.85 -5.70 -3.19
N GLU A 22 -9.84 -5.26 -2.43
CA GLU A 22 -10.86 -6.09 -1.79
C GLU A 22 -11.79 -6.79 -2.79
N GLN A 23 -11.85 -6.31 -4.03
CA GLN A 23 -12.68 -6.88 -5.08
C GLN A 23 -11.93 -7.90 -5.93
N LEU A 24 -10.61 -8.04 -5.75
CA LEU A 24 -9.80 -9.00 -6.49
C LEU A 24 -9.83 -10.38 -5.81
N PRO A 25 -10.05 -11.47 -6.55
CA PRO A 25 -9.84 -12.82 -6.04
C PRO A 25 -8.34 -13.08 -5.82
N ALA A 26 -7.99 -14.19 -5.16
CA ALA A 26 -6.60 -14.63 -5.05
C ALA A 26 -6.08 -15.14 -6.40
N LEU A 27 -5.44 -14.27 -7.20
CA LEU A 27 -5.02 -14.59 -8.56
C LEU A 27 -3.70 -15.37 -8.63
N LYS A 28 -2.76 -15.10 -7.72
CA LYS A 28 -1.40 -15.68 -7.73
C LYS A 28 -0.73 -15.68 -9.12
N ALA A 29 -0.84 -14.55 -9.81
CA ALA A 29 -0.49 -14.42 -11.23
C ALA A 29 0.53 -13.32 -11.53
N PHE A 30 0.85 -12.48 -10.54
CA PHE A 30 1.79 -11.38 -10.72
C PHE A 30 3.16 -11.73 -10.16
N ASP A 31 4.23 -11.47 -10.91
CA ASP A 31 5.61 -11.60 -10.44
C ASP A 31 5.96 -10.51 -9.43
N THR A 32 5.41 -9.31 -9.60
CA THR A 32 5.65 -8.17 -8.72
C THR A 32 4.36 -7.38 -8.49
N VAL A 33 4.08 -7.07 -7.23
CA VAL A 33 2.93 -6.26 -6.82
C VAL A 33 3.44 -5.01 -6.11
N PHE A 34 3.01 -3.85 -6.60
CA PHE A 34 3.33 -2.55 -6.04
C PHE A 34 2.15 -2.04 -5.20
N SER A 35 2.44 -1.54 -4.00
CA SER A 35 1.45 -0.84 -3.17
C SER A 35 2.04 0.46 -2.65
N ASN A 36 1.59 1.56 -3.26
CA ASN A 36 1.98 2.91 -2.86
C ASN A 36 0.85 3.49 -2.03
N GLY A 37 0.88 3.22 -0.72
CA GLY A 37 -0.19 3.61 0.20
C GLY A 37 0.18 4.84 1.03
N ARG A 38 -0.70 5.84 1.08
CA ARG A 38 -0.62 6.89 2.12
C ARG A 38 -0.94 6.25 3.47
N ALA A 39 0.12 5.87 4.17
CA ALA A 39 0.10 5.16 5.45
C ALA A 39 -0.65 3.82 5.38
N LEU A 40 0.06 2.77 4.96
CA LEU A 40 -0.42 1.41 5.10
C LEU A 40 -0.64 1.13 6.61
N PRO A 41 -1.81 0.62 7.02
CA PRO A 41 -2.05 0.22 8.40
C PRO A 41 -1.28 -1.08 8.71
N ILE A 42 0.05 -1.00 8.81
CA ILE A 42 0.89 -2.06 9.38
C ILE A 42 0.53 -2.26 10.88
N ALA A 43 -0.16 -1.29 11.48
CA ALA A 43 -0.49 -1.20 12.91
C ALA A 43 -1.83 -1.77 13.35
N VAL A 44 -2.91 -1.58 12.57
CA VAL A 44 -4.27 -1.82 13.06
C VAL A 44 -4.80 -3.18 12.62
N ARG A 45 -4.35 -3.68 11.46
CA ARG A 45 -4.64 -5.02 10.96
C ARG A 45 -3.44 -5.50 10.16
N ARG A 46 -2.35 -5.85 10.85
CA ARG A 46 -1.10 -6.43 10.32
C ARG A 46 -1.30 -7.62 9.35
N TRP A 47 -2.53 -8.13 9.27
CA TRP A 47 -2.95 -9.36 8.62
C TRP A 47 -3.84 -9.18 7.37
N SER A 48 -4.67 -8.12 7.24
CA SER A 48 -5.72 -8.16 6.19
C SER A 48 -5.30 -7.62 4.82
N ILE A 49 -4.55 -6.51 4.75
CA ILE A 49 -4.13 -5.94 3.45
C ILE A 49 -2.91 -6.67 2.88
N SER A 50 -1.97 -7.06 3.75
CA SER A 50 -0.79 -7.83 3.33
C SER A 50 -1.18 -9.22 2.83
N GLY A 51 -2.22 -9.85 3.40
CA GLY A 51 -2.79 -11.09 2.88
C GLY A 51 -3.33 -10.91 1.46
N SER A 52 -4.24 -9.97 1.26
CA SER A 52 -4.87 -9.74 -0.05
C SER A 52 -3.90 -9.34 -1.16
N LEU A 53 -2.81 -8.60 -0.85
CA LEU A 53 -1.77 -8.26 -1.82
C LEU A 53 -0.86 -9.46 -2.13
N LYS A 54 -0.49 -10.25 -1.11
CA LYS A 54 0.30 -11.47 -1.30
C LYS A 54 -0.46 -12.53 -2.09
N ASP A 55 -1.78 -12.57 -1.96
CA ASP A 55 -2.65 -13.47 -2.71
C ASP A 55 -2.66 -13.19 -4.23
N GLN A 56 -2.13 -12.04 -4.66
CA GLN A 56 -1.94 -11.71 -6.07
C GLN A 56 -0.60 -12.22 -6.62
N LEU A 57 0.38 -12.49 -5.75
CA LEU A 57 1.73 -12.87 -6.15
C LEU A 57 1.83 -14.36 -6.48
N VAL A 58 2.64 -14.68 -7.49
CA VAL A 58 3.16 -16.03 -7.71
C VAL A 58 4.05 -16.46 -6.54
N ASN A 59 4.37 -17.75 -6.46
CA ASN A 59 5.37 -18.20 -5.50
C ASN A 59 6.74 -17.56 -5.81
N GLU A 60 7.46 -17.11 -4.79
CA GLU A 60 8.68 -16.29 -4.92
C GLU A 60 8.48 -14.90 -5.56
N GLY A 61 7.23 -14.44 -5.73
CA GLY A 61 6.94 -13.09 -6.23
C GLY A 61 7.32 -11.98 -5.24
N GLU A 62 7.59 -10.78 -5.75
CA GLU A 62 8.06 -9.64 -4.98
C GLU A 62 6.94 -8.65 -4.61
N LEU A 63 6.86 -8.27 -3.33
CA LEU A 63 5.95 -7.24 -2.83
C LEU A 63 6.72 -5.94 -2.54
N VAL A 64 6.48 -4.90 -3.34
CA VAL A 64 7.07 -3.57 -3.13
C VAL A 64 6.08 -2.67 -2.41
N LEU A 65 6.40 -2.30 -1.16
CA LEU A 65 5.53 -1.47 -0.30
C LEU A 65 6.17 -0.11 -0.05
N GLU A 66 5.46 0.97 -0.43
CA GLU A 66 5.80 2.33 -0.05
C GLU A 66 4.78 2.86 0.97
N THR A 67 5.26 3.36 2.12
CA THR A 67 4.40 3.93 3.17
C THR A 67 5.11 5.02 3.96
N LEU A 68 4.31 5.95 4.51
CA LEU A 68 4.77 6.90 5.53
C LEU A 68 5.18 6.17 6.81
N VAL A 69 6.30 6.60 7.40
CA VAL A 69 6.84 6.07 8.65
C VAL A 69 7.26 7.20 9.59
N ILE A 70 7.23 6.95 10.90
CA ILE A 70 7.82 7.85 11.90
C ILE A 70 9.24 7.41 12.26
N GLY A 71 10.10 8.39 12.56
CA GLY A 71 11.50 8.15 12.93
C GLY A 71 11.65 7.38 14.25
N MET A 72 12.73 6.62 14.35
CA MET A 72 13.03 5.72 15.49
C MET A 72 13.33 6.44 16.81
N ALA A 73 13.51 7.76 16.80
CA ALA A 73 13.69 8.58 18.00
C ALA A 73 12.42 8.64 18.87
N MET A 74 11.25 8.35 18.29
CA MET A 74 10.01 8.19 19.06
C MET A 74 9.96 6.80 19.68
N ARG A 75 9.78 6.73 21.01
CA ARG A 75 9.56 5.47 21.74
C ARG A 75 8.26 4.74 21.35
N THR A 76 7.37 5.42 20.63
CA THR A 76 6.08 4.90 20.21
C THR A 76 6.20 4.10 18.93
N ARG A 77 5.71 2.86 18.98
CA ARG A 77 5.68 1.95 17.83
C ARG A 77 4.76 2.44 16.69
N TRP A 78 3.74 3.21 17.03
CA TRP A 78 2.72 3.73 16.12
C TRP A 78 2.31 5.14 16.55
N LEU A 79 1.99 5.98 15.57
CA LEU A 79 1.42 7.32 15.78
C LEU A 79 0.04 7.38 15.15
N VAL A 80 -0.92 7.87 15.94
CA VAL A 80 -2.24 8.24 15.46
C VAL A 80 -2.17 9.72 15.06
N PRO A 81 -2.44 10.07 13.80
CA PRO A 81 -2.22 11.42 13.33
C PRO A 81 -3.36 12.37 13.73
N GLY A 82 -3.08 13.67 13.72
CA GLY A 82 -4.05 14.73 13.97
C GLY A 82 -5.06 14.91 12.83
N ASP A 83 -6.02 15.82 13.03
CA ASP A 83 -7.24 15.95 12.22
C ASP A 83 -6.98 16.14 10.72
N ARG A 84 -5.96 16.93 10.36
CA ARG A 84 -5.63 17.18 8.94
C ARG A 84 -5.27 15.91 8.19
N LEU A 85 -4.51 15.02 8.80
CA LEU A 85 -4.08 13.78 8.15
C LEU A 85 -5.21 12.74 8.17
N ARG A 86 -6.02 12.70 9.23
CA ARG A 86 -7.22 11.86 9.31
C ARG A 86 -8.28 12.23 8.27
N ALA A 87 -8.52 13.53 8.07
CA ALA A 87 -9.41 14.03 7.02
C ALA A 87 -8.93 13.62 5.61
N ASN A 88 -7.64 13.33 5.45
CA ASN A 88 -7.02 12.81 4.23
C ASN A 88 -6.93 11.27 4.18
N GLY A 89 -7.62 10.56 5.08
CA GLY A 89 -7.68 9.10 5.10
C GLY A 89 -6.50 8.41 5.80
N VAL A 90 -5.61 9.16 6.46
CA VAL A 90 -4.47 8.59 7.21
C VAL A 90 -4.95 8.15 8.58
N MET A 91 -4.97 6.85 8.83
CA MET A 91 -5.48 6.26 10.08
C MET A 91 -4.39 6.02 11.13
N SER A 92 -3.20 5.57 10.70
CA SER A 92 -2.08 5.26 11.60
C SER A 92 -0.76 5.30 10.84
N ILE A 93 0.31 5.80 11.45
CA ILE A 93 1.67 5.80 10.89
C ILE A 93 2.55 4.92 11.77
N SER A 94 3.28 3.98 11.17
CA SER A 94 4.16 3.07 11.90
C SER A 94 5.58 3.60 12.02
N SER A 95 6.25 3.25 13.11
CA SER A 95 7.72 3.32 13.15
C SER A 95 8.32 2.27 12.21
N LEU A 96 9.52 2.52 11.70
CA LEU A 96 10.27 1.50 10.96
C LEU A 96 10.51 0.28 11.87
N PRO A 97 10.28 -0.96 11.37
CA PRO A 97 10.68 -2.15 12.11
C PRO A 97 12.18 -2.11 12.36
N ARG A 98 12.61 -2.60 13.53
CA ARG A 98 14.03 -2.92 13.74
C ARG A 98 14.38 -4.07 12.81
N TRP A 99 15.05 -3.78 11.71
CA TRP A 99 15.77 -4.80 10.96
C TRP A 99 16.92 -5.25 11.86
N ARG A 100 16.90 -6.52 12.28
CA ARG A 100 18.08 -7.22 12.81
C ARG A 100 18.78 -7.89 11.65
#